data_AF-A0A497RJB6-F1
#
_entry.id   AF-A0A497RJB6-F1
#
_cell.length_a   1.000
_cell.length_b   1.000
_cell.length_c   1.000
_cell.angle_alpha   90.00
_cell.angle_beta   90.00
_cell.angle_gamma   90.00
#
_symmetry.space_group_name_H-M   'P 1'
#
loop_
_entity.id
_entity.type
_entity.pdbx_description
1 polymer ?
#
loop_
_entity_poly.entity_id
_entity_poly.type
_entity_poly.pdbx_seq_one_letter_code
_entity_poly.pdbx_strand_id
1 'polypeptide(L)'
;MILLVRRVGKVRKAKKKKIKPTRPQREPTTIRFKKQAVFEGEDYVVYGKRGTGIRTIFPRLQRHPAFASAPFGAVFRVRWNGRWYLARKEARWQENNARVPCLVWEVR
;
A
#
# COMPACT_ATOMS: atom_id res chain seq x y z
N MET A 1 46.59 49.17 -31.13
CA MET A 1 45.32 49.61 -30.52
C MET A 1 44.49 48.37 -30.17
N ILE A 2 44.76 47.81 -28.98
CA ILE A 2 43.81 47.59 -27.86
C ILE A 2 42.67 46.59 -28.16
N LEU A 3 42.82 45.41 -27.51
CA LEU A 3 41.83 44.55 -26.82
C LEU A 3 40.40 44.47 -27.42
N LEU A 4 39.75 43.30 -27.48
CA LEU A 4 39.36 42.58 -26.27
C LEU A 4 38.67 41.25 -26.63
N VAL A 5 39.27 40.13 -26.21
CA VAL A 5 38.63 38.82 -26.16
C VAL A 5 37.61 38.84 -25.00
N ARG A 6 36.32 38.63 -25.26
CA ARG A 6 35.33 38.39 -24.17
C ARG A 6 34.75 36.98 -24.28
N ARG A 7 35.28 36.11 -23.41
CA ARG A 7 34.79 34.75 -23.12
C ARG A 7 33.31 34.76 -22.75
N VAL A 8 32.57 33.86 -23.39
CA VAL A 8 31.19 33.50 -23.04
C VAL A 8 31.17 32.93 -21.62
N GLY A 9 30.51 33.64 -20.69
CA GLY A 9 30.37 33.26 -19.29
C GLY A 9 29.56 31.98 -19.14
N LYS A 10 30.20 30.93 -18.61
CA LYS A 10 29.60 29.64 -18.28
C LYS A 10 28.78 29.79 -16.99
N VAL A 11 27.45 29.98 -17.12
CA VAL A 11 26.54 30.10 -15.97
C VAL A 11 26.49 28.77 -15.21
N ARG A 12 27.12 28.72 -14.03
CA ARG A 12 27.09 27.54 -13.15
C ARG A 12 25.69 27.43 -12.53
N LYS A 13 24.89 26.45 -12.98
CA LYS A 13 23.61 26.09 -12.33
C LYS A 13 23.90 25.66 -10.88
N ALA A 14 23.40 26.41 -9.92
CA ALA A 14 23.49 26.07 -8.50
C ALA A 14 22.81 24.72 -8.24
N LYS A 15 23.56 23.76 -7.69
CA LYS A 15 23.02 22.48 -7.21
C LYS A 15 22.04 22.76 -6.07
N LYS A 16 20.73 22.56 -6.30
CA LYS A 16 19.72 22.61 -5.24
C LYS A 16 20.12 21.63 -4.14
N LYS A 17 20.50 22.14 -2.96
CA LYS A 17 20.72 21.34 -1.73
C LYS A 17 19.42 20.58 -1.45
N LYS A 18 19.47 19.24 -1.44
CA LYS A 18 18.37 18.41 -0.96
C LYS A 18 18.14 18.74 0.51
N ILE A 19 17.10 19.51 0.80
CA ILE A 19 16.65 19.77 2.17
C ILE A 19 16.18 18.43 2.72
N LYS A 20 16.91 17.87 3.70
CA LYS A 20 16.44 16.70 4.44
C LYS A 20 15.14 17.12 5.15
N PRO A 21 14.04 16.37 5.03
CA PRO A 21 12.80 16.72 5.71
C PRO A 21 13.03 16.75 7.24
N THR A 22 12.83 17.91 7.85
CA THR A 22 12.98 18.16 9.31
C THR A 22 11.82 17.58 10.13
N ARG A 23 10.76 17.08 9.49
CA ARG A 23 9.63 16.44 10.18
C ARG A 23 9.99 14.99 10.54
N PRO A 24 9.64 14.51 11.75
CA PRO A 24 9.82 13.10 12.09
C PRO A 24 9.07 12.25 11.07
N GLN A 25 9.82 11.51 10.27
CA GLN A 25 9.28 10.62 9.27
C GLN A 25 8.68 9.43 10.03
N ARG A 26 7.37 9.50 10.32
CA ARG A 26 6.65 8.41 10.99
C ARG A 26 6.85 7.15 10.15
N GLU A 27 7.38 6.09 10.76
CA GLU A 27 7.58 4.83 10.06
C GLU A 27 6.25 4.35 9.45
N PRO A 28 6.25 3.88 8.18
CA PRO A 28 5.05 3.31 7.59
C PRO A 28 4.63 2.11 8.44
N THR A 29 3.52 2.27 9.15
CA THR A 29 3.05 1.26 10.11
C THR A 29 2.47 0.04 9.39
N THR A 30 2.19 0.18 8.09
CA THR A 30 1.70 -0.87 7.19
C THR A 30 2.86 -1.65 6.59
N ILE A 31 2.86 -2.97 6.78
CA ILE A 31 3.85 -3.91 6.26
C ILE A 31 3.19 -4.80 5.20
N ARG A 32 3.90 -5.05 4.11
CA ARG A 32 3.60 -6.10 3.14
C ARG A 32 4.21 -7.41 3.63
N PHE A 33 3.40 -8.44 3.83
CA PHE A 33 3.88 -9.76 4.23
C PHE A 33 4.40 -10.52 3.01
N LYS A 34 5.48 -11.29 3.19
CA LYS A 34 6.03 -12.17 2.15
C LYS A 34 5.07 -13.33 1.81
N LYS A 35 4.30 -13.78 2.81
CA LYS A 35 3.32 -14.85 2.65
C LYS A 35 2.02 -14.31 2.06
N GLN A 36 1.49 -15.03 1.07
CA GLN A 36 0.22 -14.75 0.43
C GLN A 36 -0.93 -15.45 1.17
N ALA A 37 -2.14 -14.92 1.02
CA ALA A 37 -3.36 -15.56 1.49
C ALA A 37 -4.19 -16.01 0.29
N VAL A 38 -4.81 -17.18 0.41
CA VAL A 38 -5.70 -17.73 -0.61
C VAL A 38 -7.13 -17.35 -0.29
N PHE A 39 -7.83 -16.77 -1.25
CA PHE A 39 -9.25 -16.46 -1.18
C PHE A 39 -9.96 -17.00 -2.43
N GLU A 40 -10.93 -17.89 -2.24
CA GLU A 40 -11.66 -18.58 -3.32
C GLU A 40 -10.74 -19.18 -4.41
N GLY A 41 -9.58 -19.73 -3.99
CA GLY A 41 -8.61 -20.36 -4.89
C GLY A 41 -7.56 -19.42 -5.51
N GLU A 42 -7.65 -18.11 -5.24
CA GLU A 42 -6.74 -17.09 -5.76
C GLU A 42 -5.78 -16.57 -4.69
N ASP A 43 -4.50 -16.37 -5.06
CA ASP A 43 -3.47 -15.87 -4.17
C ASP A 43 -3.43 -14.34 -4.12
N TYR A 44 -3.41 -13.80 -2.89
CA TYR A 44 -3.39 -12.37 -2.63
C TYR A 44 -2.26 -11.96 -1.70
N VAL A 45 -1.67 -10.81 -2.03
CA VAL A 45 -0.69 -10.14 -1.16
C VAL A 45 -1.38 -9.69 0.11
N VAL A 46 -0.80 -10.09 1.25
CA VAL A 46 -1.29 -9.71 2.57
C VAL A 46 -0.59 -8.44 3.05
N TYR A 47 -1.39 -7.49 3.49
CA TYR A 47 -0.97 -6.27 4.16
C TYR A 47 -1.38 -6.35 5.63
N GLY A 48 -0.72 -5.61 6.50
CA GLY A 48 -1.14 -5.51 7.89
C GLY A 48 -0.30 -4.51 8.66
N LYS A 49 -0.76 -4.14 9.85
CA LYS A 49 -0.03 -3.20 10.71
C LYS A 49 0.87 -3.96 11.69
N ARG A 50 2.13 -3.57 11.81
CA ARG A 50 3.09 -4.20 12.75
C ARG A 50 2.50 -4.18 14.17
N GLY A 51 2.55 -5.31 14.86
CA GLY A 51 2.10 -5.43 16.26
C GLY A 51 0.59 -5.52 16.51
N THR A 52 -0.26 -5.48 15.47
CA THR A 52 -1.73 -5.50 15.66
C THR A 52 -2.41 -6.85 15.47
N GLY A 53 -1.71 -7.85 14.90
CA GLY A 53 -2.36 -9.10 14.48
C GLY A 53 -3.31 -8.96 13.29
N ILE A 54 -3.73 -7.74 12.92
CA ILE A 54 -4.65 -7.48 11.81
C ILE A 54 -3.95 -7.70 10.46
N ARG A 55 -4.64 -8.43 9.58
CA ARG A 55 -4.25 -8.74 8.20
C ARG A 55 -5.34 -8.28 7.24
N THR A 56 -4.92 -7.91 6.04
CA THR A 56 -5.79 -7.35 5.02
C THR A 56 -5.36 -7.82 3.65
N ILE A 57 -6.31 -8.20 2.79
CA ILE A 57 -6.10 -8.43 1.36
C ILE A 57 -7.06 -7.58 0.54
N PHE A 58 -6.72 -7.40 -0.73
CA PHE A 58 -7.53 -6.67 -1.70
C PHE A 58 -7.91 -7.61 -2.85
N PRO A 59 -9.02 -8.36 -2.71
CA PRO A 59 -9.48 -9.26 -3.77
C PRO A 59 -9.89 -8.47 -5.02
N ARG A 60 -9.66 -9.04 -6.19
CA ARG A 60 -10.13 -8.43 -7.45
C ARG A 60 -11.64 -8.67 -7.60
N LEU A 61 -12.43 -7.60 -7.67
CA LEU A 61 -13.90 -7.68 -7.74
C LEU A 61 -14.40 -8.51 -8.92
N GLN A 62 -13.70 -8.44 -10.06
CA GLN A 62 -14.06 -9.20 -11.27
C GLN A 62 -13.93 -10.72 -11.10
N ARG A 63 -13.05 -11.18 -10.21
CA ARG A 63 -12.82 -12.62 -9.96
C ARG A 63 -13.73 -13.19 -8.87
N HIS A 64 -14.30 -12.31 -8.04
CA HIS A 64 -15.06 -12.70 -6.86
C HIS A 64 -16.41 -11.97 -6.83
N PRO A 65 -17.39 -12.39 -7.65
CA PRO A 65 -18.69 -11.72 -7.73
C PRO A 65 -19.45 -11.76 -6.39
N ALA A 66 -19.34 -12.86 -5.63
CA ALA A 66 -19.91 -12.96 -4.29
C ALA A 66 -19.31 -11.93 -3.33
N PHE A 67 -17.99 -11.73 -3.38
CA PHE A 67 -17.33 -10.66 -2.62
C PHE A 67 -17.75 -9.28 -3.11
N ALA A 68 -17.86 -9.05 -4.42
CA ALA A 68 -18.21 -7.76 -4.99
C ALA A 68 -19.62 -7.30 -4.53
N SER A 69 -20.60 -8.20 -4.63
CA SER A 69 -22.01 -7.90 -4.32
C SER A 69 -22.35 -7.92 -2.82
N ALA A 70 -21.53 -8.53 -1.97
CA ALA A 70 -21.83 -8.62 -0.55
C ALA A 70 -21.80 -7.25 0.16
N PRO A 71 -22.61 -7.05 1.22
CA PRO A 71 -22.55 -5.84 2.03
C PRO A 71 -21.23 -5.73 2.80
N PHE A 72 -20.85 -4.50 3.18
CA PHE A 72 -19.75 -4.31 4.15
C PHE A 72 -20.13 -4.95 5.49
N GLY A 73 -19.16 -5.59 6.15
CA GLY A 73 -19.38 -6.40 7.34
C GLY A 73 -19.63 -7.89 7.05
N ALA A 74 -19.93 -8.27 5.81
CA ALA A 74 -20.05 -9.67 5.42
C ALA A 74 -18.76 -10.45 5.70
N VAL A 75 -18.91 -11.72 6.06
CA VAL A 75 -17.81 -12.60 6.48
C VAL A 75 -17.46 -13.58 5.38
N PHE A 76 -16.17 -13.73 5.12
CA PHE A 76 -15.60 -14.60 4.11
C PHE A 76 -14.50 -15.48 4.70
N ARG A 77 -14.32 -16.68 4.14
CA ARG A 77 -13.23 -17.58 4.55
C ARG A 77 -11.98 -17.28 3.73
N VAL A 78 -10.87 -17.04 4.42
CA VAL A 78 -9.55 -16.81 3.81
C VAL A 78 -8.57 -17.81 4.40
N ARG A 79 -7.71 -18.41 3.56
CA ARG A 79 -6.64 -19.29 4.04
C ARG A 79 -5.33 -18.51 4.08
N TRP A 80 -4.69 -18.49 5.23
CA TRP A 80 -3.39 -17.82 5.38
C TRP A 80 -2.48 -18.65 6.28
N ASN A 81 -1.22 -18.80 5.87
CA ASN A 81 -0.23 -19.57 6.64
C ASN A 81 -0.73 -20.97 7.06
N GLY A 82 -1.41 -21.68 6.17
CA GLY A 82 -1.95 -23.03 6.42
C GLY A 82 -3.24 -23.09 7.25
N ARG A 83 -3.72 -21.96 7.81
CA ARG A 83 -4.95 -21.90 8.63
C ARG A 83 -6.07 -21.15 7.93
N TRP A 84 -7.31 -21.50 8.26
CA TRP A 84 -8.50 -20.78 7.82
C TRP A 84 -8.87 -19.69 8.82
N TYR A 85 -9.17 -18.50 8.30
CA TYR A 85 -9.61 -17.34 9.05
C TYR A 85 -10.95 -16.84 8.53
N LEU A 86 -11.71 -16.18 9.40
CA LEU A 86 -12.91 -15.44 9.06
C LEU A 86 -12.52 -13.98 8.85
N ALA A 87 -12.58 -13.53 7.60
CA ALA A 87 -12.29 -12.17 7.20
C ALA A 87 -13.58 -11.38 6.96
N ARG A 88 -13.63 -10.15 7.44
CA ARG A 88 -14.74 -9.22 7.23
C ARG A 88 -14.48 -8.34 6.02
N LYS A 89 -15.51 -8.13 5.20
CA LYS A 89 -15.47 -7.15 4.12
C LYS A 89 -15.51 -5.74 4.70
N GLU A 90 -14.45 -5.00 4.51
CA GLU A 90 -14.33 -3.60 4.93
C GLU A 90 -13.99 -2.71 3.73
N ALA A 91 -13.96 -1.41 3.99
CA ALA A 91 -13.54 -0.42 3.01
C ALA A 91 -12.31 0.31 3.53
N ARG A 92 -11.23 0.29 2.74
CA ARG A 92 -10.03 1.07 2.99
C ARG A 92 -10.03 2.30 2.10
N TRP A 93 -9.85 3.45 2.71
CA TRP A 93 -9.55 4.70 2.02
C TRP A 93 -8.09 4.65 1.54
N GLN A 94 -7.90 4.81 0.23
CA GLN A 94 -6.58 5.05 -0.35
C GLN A 94 -6.29 6.56 -0.41
N GLU A 95 -5.01 6.92 -0.58
CA GLU A 95 -4.56 8.33 -0.64
C GLU A 95 -5.20 9.13 -1.79
N ASN A 96 -5.71 8.44 -2.81
CA ASN A 96 -6.46 9.01 -3.93
C ASN A 96 -7.97 9.17 -3.65
N ASN A 97 -8.41 9.08 -2.38
CA ASN A 97 -9.83 9.06 -1.97
C ASN A 97 -10.66 7.90 -2.54
N ALA A 98 -10.06 6.90 -3.18
CA ALA A 98 -10.79 5.72 -3.62
C ALA A 98 -11.16 4.85 -2.41
N ARG A 99 -12.44 4.46 -2.35
CA ARG A 99 -12.95 3.49 -1.38
C ARG A 99 -12.76 2.09 -1.94
N VAL A 100 -11.69 1.41 -1.53
CA VAL A 100 -11.37 0.08 -2.06
C VAL A 100 -11.91 -0.99 -1.09
N PRO A 101 -12.80 -1.90 -1.55
CA PRO A 101 -13.25 -3.02 -0.73
C PRO A 101 -12.08 -3.96 -0.45
N CYS A 102 -11.95 -4.38 0.80
CA CYS A 102 -10.90 -5.28 1.26
C CYS A 102 -11.45 -6.33 2.22
N LEU A 103 -10.68 -7.40 2.44
CA LEU A 103 -10.96 -8.40 3.45
C LEU A 103 -9.99 -8.24 4.60
N VAL A 104 -10.50 -8.11 5.82
CA VAL A 104 -9.72 -7.89 7.04
C VAL A 104 -9.97 -9.02 8.03
N TRP A 105 -8.91 -9.61 8.60
CA TRP A 105 -9.03 -10.60 9.67
C TRP A 105 -7.96 -10.39 10.73
N GLU A 106 -8.18 -10.98 11.89
CA GLU A 106 -7.24 -10.95 13.01
C GLU A 106 -6.50 -12.29 13.12
N VAL A 107 -5.22 -12.21 13.43
CA VAL A 107 -4.36 -13.35 13.72
C VAL A 107 -4.05 -13.29 15.20
N ARG A 108 -4.65 -14.22 15.96
CA ARG A 108 -4.32 -14.48 17.36
C ARG A 108 -3.08 -15.36 17.48
#